data_AF-A0A974DCH5-F1
#
_entry.id   AF-A0A974DCH5-F1
#
_cell.length_a   1.000
_cell.length_b   1.000
_cell.length_c   1.000
_cell.angle_alpha   90.00
_cell.angle_beta   90.00
_cell.angle_gamma   90.00
#
_symmetry.space_group_name_H-M   'P 1'
#
loop_
_entity.id
_entity.type
_entity.pdbx_description
1 polymer ?
#
loop_
_entity_poly.entity_id
_entity_poly.type
_entity_poly.pdbx_seq_one_letter_code
_entity_poly.pdbx_strand_id
1 'polypeptide(L)'
;MRSSTKEPGPSYSHTRERLVKAIPPRVICSLTCGGRECRYEGPESWSEKQQAIRGLYSSWITEEILATSRPSTRLMKEHKITDQFHRYAIRSVISAQQPWEHPHCGDSLDPQSGFSYRPQDFMDAGITFYNFGLPDFGVVPVPRILDAVKVIAFALREGRVAIHCHAGLGRTGVLIACYLVYACRVSSADAIRFVRLRRPGSIQTASQVSRVHDFAMFLSSQWPVFPCIPPCISRFTLSQYMTCQRHLLHGQEARCFRHLPKPVVVTCRRLVQLAGGRRGCGGPWVQLEREAAHKLLHQVIIRVAREPSNMSEFQPACEDDESEKERAARRRRGMLKTQISYDTGILQLLLTGSTIVENGSSGMCHNDIVQTTFPSSDVKHSQNTQSSTGSYNTNGGDVAEQTPIITSQHTLCVAEALADVNEPDNEIIQKVQNLQSLLNEEGAWAAVSTESDPKVLSTLLWDWLHQLKEPVLTLEDVNCFCDGDWREHLKKLNRCQGETLCCLLHCVSKLPSLLPQMEELVILRLVRALTQLPTNAPKLPSNVISRLHTVVSEIRVQGMSAMGVRR
;
A
#
# COMPACT_ATOMS: atom_id res chain seq x y z
N MET A 1 -12.93 -33.30 -16.17
CA MET A 1 -14.18 -32.50 -16.33
C MET A 1 -13.99 -31.15 -15.66
N ARG A 2 -14.27 -30.03 -16.34
CA ARG A 2 -14.18 -28.70 -15.70
C ARG A 2 -15.38 -28.50 -14.76
N SER A 3 -15.12 -28.30 -13.48
CA SER A 3 -16.16 -27.84 -12.54
C SER A 3 -16.61 -26.44 -12.98
N SER A 4 -17.88 -26.31 -13.35
CA SER A 4 -18.48 -25.02 -13.68
C SER A 4 -18.69 -24.22 -12.39
N THR A 5 -17.72 -23.39 -12.03
CA THR A 5 -17.86 -22.45 -10.91
C THR A 5 -18.83 -21.34 -11.32
N LYS A 6 -20.13 -21.63 -11.18
CA LYS A 6 -21.22 -20.68 -11.43
C LYS A 6 -20.97 -19.39 -10.65
N GLU A 7 -21.07 -18.25 -11.33
CA GLU A 7 -20.86 -16.94 -10.68
C GLU A 7 -21.79 -16.74 -9.47
N PRO A 8 -21.34 -16.02 -8.43
CA PRO A 8 -22.05 -15.91 -7.17
C PRO A 8 -23.30 -15.01 -7.27
N GLY A 9 -24.42 -15.58 -7.73
CA GLY A 9 -25.73 -14.91 -7.86
C GLY A 9 -26.30 -14.35 -6.54
N PRO A 10 -27.32 -13.48 -6.59
CA PRO A 10 -27.87 -12.81 -5.41
C PRO A 10 -28.49 -13.78 -4.38
N SER A 11 -28.44 -13.41 -3.09
CA SER A 11 -29.10 -14.20 -2.03
C SER A 11 -30.62 -14.01 -1.98
N TYR A 12 -31.13 -12.90 -2.54
CA TYR A 12 -32.57 -12.67 -2.71
C TYR A 12 -33.01 -13.11 -4.11
N SER A 13 -34.18 -13.74 -4.19
CA SER A 13 -34.85 -13.91 -5.48
C SER A 13 -35.26 -12.55 -6.06
N HIS A 14 -35.37 -12.47 -7.38
CA HIS A 14 -35.84 -11.27 -8.07
C HIS A 14 -37.25 -10.85 -7.62
N THR A 15 -38.12 -11.81 -7.26
CA THR A 15 -39.44 -11.55 -6.66
C THR A 15 -39.34 -10.89 -5.28
N ARG A 16 -38.46 -11.40 -4.40
CA ARG A 16 -38.21 -10.82 -3.07
C ARG A 16 -37.60 -9.43 -3.18
N GLU A 17 -36.65 -9.22 -4.10
CA GLU A 17 -36.03 -7.91 -4.33
C GLU A 17 -37.05 -6.86 -4.80
N ARG A 18 -37.92 -7.21 -5.75
CA ARG A 18 -39.02 -6.32 -6.20
C ARG A 18 -40.00 -6.00 -5.08
N LEU A 19 -40.41 -7.00 -4.30
CA LEU A 19 -41.32 -6.82 -3.17
C LEU A 19 -40.74 -5.86 -2.13
N VAL A 20 -39.51 -6.09 -1.68
CA VAL A 20 -38.84 -5.25 -0.67
C VAL A 20 -38.66 -3.80 -1.17
N LYS A 21 -38.35 -3.59 -2.46
CA LYS A 21 -38.24 -2.25 -3.06
C LYS A 21 -39.59 -1.53 -3.24
N ALA A 22 -40.71 -2.26 -3.30
CA ALA A 22 -42.05 -1.69 -3.45
C ALA A 22 -42.75 -1.37 -2.12
N ILE A 23 -42.28 -1.92 -1.00
CA ILE A 23 -42.89 -1.71 0.32
C ILE A 23 -42.52 -0.31 0.85
N PRO A 24 -43.50 0.53 1.26
CA PRO A 24 -43.22 1.86 1.81
C PRO A 24 -42.33 1.79 3.07
N PRO A 25 -41.34 2.71 3.23
CA PRO A 25 -40.40 2.69 4.36
C PRO A 25 -41.07 2.65 5.75
N ARG A 26 -42.27 3.22 5.88
CA ARG A 26 -43.06 3.21 7.13
C ARG A 26 -43.51 1.83 7.61
N VAL A 27 -43.64 0.83 6.72
CA VAL A 27 -44.14 -0.53 7.04
C VAL A 27 -43.15 -1.66 6.72
N ILE A 28 -42.00 -1.34 6.12
CA ILE A 28 -40.97 -2.32 5.74
C ILE A 28 -40.46 -3.14 6.92
N CYS A 29 -40.33 -2.54 8.10
CA CYS A 29 -39.88 -3.19 9.32
C CYS A 29 -40.82 -4.33 9.74
N SER A 30 -42.12 -4.05 9.83
CA SER A 30 -43.13 -5.03 10.25
C SER A 30 -43.32 -6.14 9.20
N LEU A 31 -43.29 -5.80 7.92
CA LEU A 31 -43.56 -6.75 6.82
C LEU A 31 -42.35 -7.58 6.38
N THR A 32 -41.11 -7.13 6.64
CA THR A 32 -39.91 -7.79 6.11
C THR A 32 -38.80 -8.08 7.14
N CYS A 33 -38.83 -7.42 8.30
CA CYS A 33 -37.79 -7.54 9.33
C CYS A 33 -38.30 -8.17 10.65
N GLY A 34 -39.60 -8.10 10.94
CA GLY A 34 -40.23 -8.56 12.19
C GLY A 34 -40.63 -7.46 13.17
N GLY A 35 -40.47 -6.18 12.81
CA GLY A 35 -40.83 -5.04 13.68
C GLY A 35 -40.08 -5.08 15.01
N ARG A 36 -40.80 -4.91 16.14
CA ARG A 36 -40.21 -4.96 17.49
C ARG A 36 -39.49 -6.28 17.80
N GLU A 37 -39.94 -7.38 17.19
CA GLU A 37 -39.34 -8.71 17.30
C GLU A 37 -38.33 -8.99 16.17
N CYS A 38 -37.73 -7.94 15.61
CA CYS A 38 -36.75 -8.10 14.54
C CYS A 38 -35.55 -8.94 15.03
N ARG A 39 -35.36 -10.11 14.41
CA ARG A 39 -34.30 -11.07 14.75
C ARG A 39 -32.86 -10.52 14.74
N TYR A 40 -32.61 -9.32 14.22
CA TYR A 40 -31.28 -8.70 14.18
C TYR A 40 -31.03 -7.69 15.32
N GLU A 41 -32.04 -7.45 16.17
CA GLU A 41 -32.03 -6.49 17.30
C GLU A 41 -31.85 -7.20 18.67
N GLY A 42 -31.34 -8.43 18.66
CA GLY A 42 -31.07 -9.23 19.84
C GLY A 42 -30.36 -10.56 19.55
N PRO A 43 -29.77 -11.20 20.58
CA PRO A 43 -29.02 -12.47 20.44
C PRO A 43 -29.90 -13.71 20.27
N GLU A 44 -31.17 -13.66 20.63
CA GLU A 44 -32.05 -14.82 20.87
C GLU A 44 -32.24 -15.69 19.61
N SER A 45 -32.10 -15.09 18.43
CA SER A 45 -32.24 -15.75 17.13
C SER A 45 -30.93 -16.34 16.56
N TRP A 46 -29.84 -16.36 17.34
CA TRP A 46 -28.49 -16.67 16.86
C TRP A 46 -27.72 -17.59 17.80
N SER A 47 -27.10 -18.62 17.22
CA SER A 47 -26.16 -19.48 17.96
C SER A 47 -24.93 -18.70 18.43
N GLU A 48 -24.22 -19.23 19.43
CA GLU A 48 -22.98 -18.63 19.93
C GLU A 48 -21.94 -18.37 18.83
N LYS A 49 -21.82 -19.27 17.84
CA LYS A 49 -20.92 -19.14 16.69
C LYS A 49 -21.27 -17.98 15.76
N GLN A 50 -22.52 -17.54 15.79
CA GLN A 50 -23.03 -16.39 15.03
C GLN A 50 -22.97 -15.08 15.85
N GLN A 51 -22.36 -15.11 17.03
CA GLN A 51 -22.18 -14.00 17.95
C GLN A 51 -20.69 -13.86 18.32
N ALA A 52 -19.85 -13.53 17.33
CA ALA A 52 -18.43 -13.20 17.54
C ALA A 52 -18.23 -12.06 18.56
N ILE A 53 -19.21 -11.16 18.62
CA ILE A 53 -19.49 -10.25 19.73
C ILE A 53 -20.83 -10.70 20.33
N ARG A 54 -20.84 -11.04 21.62
CA ARG A 54 -22.06 -11.47 22.34
C ARG A 54 -23.11 -10.36 22.31
N GLY A 55 -24.36 -10.72 22.07
CA GLY A 55 -25.45 -9.74 21.90
C GLY A 55 -25.69 -9.27 20.47
N LEU A 56 -24.78 -9.55 19.52
CA LEU A 56 -24.87 -9.09 18.13
C LEU A 56 -24.73 -10.23 17.13
N TYR A 57 -25.54 -10.22 16.06
CA TYR A 57 -25.33 -11.13 14.92
C TYR A 57 -24.09 -10.73 14.14
N SER A 58 -22.96 -11.37 14.42
CA SER A 58 -21.63 -10.87 14.10
C SER A 58 -20.66 -11.97 13.68
N SER A 59 -19.80 -11.67 12.69
CA SER A 59 -18.89 -12.64 12.06
C SER A 59 -17.60 -11.95 11.60
N TRP A 60 -16.46 -12.55 11.88
CA TRP A 60 -15.16 -12.09 11.34
C TRP A 60 -15.05 -12.47 9.87
N ILE A 61 -14.79 -11.48 9.01
CA ILE A 61 -14.56 -11.71 7.57
C ILE A 61 -13.06 -11.86 7.29
N THR A 62 -12.25 -11.05 7.97
CA THR A 62 -10.78 -11.15 8.00
C THR A 62 -10.31 -11.05 9.46
N GLU A 63 -9.00 -11.13 9.70
CA GLU A 63 -8.43 -10.95 11.05
C GLU A 63 -8.63 -9.54 11.63
N GLU A 64 -8.98 -8.56 10.78
CA GLU A 64 -9.10 -7.16 11.15
C GLU A 64 -10.50 -6.56 10.91
N ILE A 65 -11.38 -7.26 10.17
CA ILE A 65 -12.72 -6.77 9.81
C ILE A 65 -13.82 -7.67 10.37
N LEU A 66 -14.61 -7.11 11.27
CA LEU A 66 -15.84 -7.68 11.80
C LEU A 66 -17.07 -7.14 11.02
N ALA A 67 -17.93 -8.03 10.53
CA ALA A 67 -19.25 -7.68 10.03
C ALA A 67 -20.30 -7.94 11.13
N THR A 68 -21.18 -6.98 11.41
CA THR A 68 -22.18 -7.11 12.49
C THR A 68 -23.54 -6.51 12.13
N SER A 69 -24.62 -6.97 12.77
CA SER A 69 -25.86 -6.19 12.89
C SER A 69 -25.61 -4.92 13.70
N ARG A 70 -26.51 -3.93 13.58
CA ARG A 70 -26.43 -2.72 14.41
C ARG A 70 -26.55 -3.08 15.89
N PRO A 71 -25.81 -2.41 16.78
CA PRO A 71 -26.09 -2.45 18.21
C PRO A 71 -27.32 -1.59 18.54
N SER A 72 -27.79 -1.66 19.78
CA SER A 72 -28.70 -0.68 20.37
C SER A 72 -28.16 -0.20 21.71
N THR A 73 -28.64 0.94 22.23
CA THR A 73 -28.27 1.44 23.57
C THR A 73 -28.51 0.39 24.66
N ARG A 74 -29.54 -0.45 24.51
CA ARG A 74 -29.86 -1.56 25.41
C ARG A 74 -28.80 -2.66 25.30
N LEU A 75 -28.59 -3.20 24.09
CA LEU A 75 -27.60 -4.26 23.85
C LEU A 75 -26.18 -3.85 24.24
N MET A 76 -25.80 -2.58 24.02
CA MET A 76 -24.48 -2.05 24.40
C MET A 76 -24.23 -2.13 25.90
N LYS A 77 -25.27 -1.89 26.71
CA LYS A 77 -25.22 -1.99 28.18
C LYS A 77 -25.31 -3.44 28.65
N GLU A 78 -26.33 -4.17 28.20
CA GLU A 78 -26.60 -5.56 28.62
C GLU A 78 -25.44 -6.51 28.31
N HIS A 79 -24.80 -6.36 27.15
CA HIS A 79 -23.70 -7.21 26.70
C HIS A 79 -22.33 -6.54 26.72
N LYS A 80 -22.21 -5.32 27.30
CA LYS A 80 -20.94 -4.57 27.40
C LYS A 80 -20.18 -4.51 26.06
N ILE A 81 -20.87 -4.13 24.99
CA ILE A 81 -20.36 -4.25 23.61
C ILE A 81 -19.06 -3.45 23.41
N THR A 82 -18.94 -2.27 24.01
CA THR A 82 -17.72 -1.45 24.02
C THR A 82 -16.53 -2.19 24.62
N ASP A 83 -16.73 -2.95 25.69
CA ASP A 83 -15.68 -3.72 26.36
C ASP A 83 -15.28 -4.90 25.48
N GLN A 84 -16.24 -5.56 24.83
CA GLN A 84 -15.93 -6.59 23.81
C GLN A 84 -15.13 -6.03 22.64
N PHE A 85 -15.46 -4.84 22.15
CA PHE A 85 -14.72 -4.17 21.08
C PHE A 85 -13.27 -3.89 21.50
N HIS A 86 -13.05 -3.39 22.72
CA HIS A 86 -11.70 -3.25 23.28
C HIS A 86 -10.95 -4.58 23.36
N ARG A 87 -11.59 -5.63 23.89
CA ARG A 87 -11.00 -6.98 23.97
C ARG A 87 -10.62 -7.54 22.61
N TYR A 88 -11.27 -7.14 21.52
CA TYR A 88 -10.87 -7.52 20.16
C TYR A 88 -10.06 -6.45 19.43
N ALA A 89 -9.48 -5.47 20.13
CA ALA A 89 -8.70 -4.38 19.52
C ALA A 89 -9.46 -3.61 18.42
N ILE A 90 -10.79 -3.57 18.48
CA ILE A 90 -11.65 -2.83 17.57
C ILE A 90 -11.58 -1.35 17.96
N ARG A 91 -10.95 -0.54 17.10
CA ARG A 91 -10.73 0.91 17.32
C ARG A 91 -11.63 1.79 16.47
N SER A 92 -12.41 1.21 15.57
CA SER A 92 -13.36 1.98 14.75
C SER A 92 -14.64 1.20 14.44
N VAL A 93 -15.75 1.94 14.43
CA VAL A 93 -17.07 1.48 13.99
C VAL A 93 -17.45 2.26 12.73
N ILE A 94 -17.88 1.53 11.69
CA ILE A 94 -18.32 2.10 10.42
C ILE A 94 -19.78 1.72 10.20
N SER A 95 -20.65 2.72 10.31
CA SER A 95 -22.08 2.59 10.01
C SER A 95 -22.33 2.91 8.53
N ALA A 96 -23.00 1.99 7.85
CA ALA A 96 -23.59 2.22 6.53
C ALA A 96 -25.03 2.72 6.62
N GLN A 97 -25.57 2.95 7.82
CA GLN A 97 -26.97 3.32 8.06
C GLN A 97 -27.23 4.81 7.76
N GLN A 98 -28.37 5.12 7.17
CA GLN A 98 -28.90 6.48 7.19
C GLN A 98 -29.59 6.74 8.54
N PRO A 99 -29.42 7.92 9.16
CA PRO A 99 -30.23 8.31 10.31
C PRO A 99 -31.73 8.14 10.00
N TRP A 100 -32.48 7.71 11.01
CA TRP A 100 -33.92 7.44 10.96
C TRP A 100 -34.33 6.18 10.16
N GLU A 101 -33.39 5.33 9.75
CA GLU A 101 -33.71 4.03 9.14
C GLU A 101 -34.12 2.96 10.18
N HIS A 102 -35.00 2.06 9.76
CA HIS A 102 -35.55 0.98 10.58
C HIS A 102 -36.07 1.45 11.97
N PRO A 103 -36.95 2.46 12.04
CA PRO A 103 -37.41 3.06 13.30
C PRO A 103 -38.36 2.17 14.12
N HIS A 104 -38.87 1.10 13.51
CA HIS A 104 -39.76 0.12 14.15
C HIS A 104 -39.09 -1.25 14.33
N CYS A 105 -37.78 -1.39 14.05
CA CYS A 105 -37.05 -2.63 14.32
C CYS A 105 -36.43 -2.58 15.72
N GLY A 106 -36.89 -3.45 16.62
CA GLY A 106 -36.35 -3.56 17.98
C GLY A 106 -36.66 -2.34 18.87
N ASP A 107 -35.63 -1.80 19.50
CA ASP A 107 -35.70 -0.63 20.36
C ASP A 107 -36.00 0.65 19.56
N SER A 108 -36.58 1.66 20.22
CA SER A 108 -36.77 2.98 19.60
C SER A 108 -35.43 3.66 19.31
N LEU A 109 -35.36 4.39 18.19
CA LEU A 109 -34.17 5.16 17.83
C LEU A 109 -33.93 6.30 18.84
N ASP A 110 -32.66 6.57 19.12
CA ASP A 110 -32.21 7.75 19.85
C ASP A 110 -32.62 9.03 19.08
N PRO A 111 -33.33 9.98 19.73
CA PRO A 111 -33.91 11.13 19.06
C PRO A 111 -32.86 12.19 18.64
N GLN A 112 -31.62 12.11 19.12
CA GLN A 112 -30.56 13.06 18.77
C GLN A 112 -29.81 12.63 17.51
N SER A 113 -29.53 11.32 17.38
CA SER A 113 -28.70 10.75 16.32
C SER A 113 -29.48 10.03 15.22
N GLY A 114 -30.72 9.60 15.48
CA GLY A 114 -31.52 8.81 14.56
C GLY A 114 -31.02 7.37 14.37
N PHE A 115 -30.21 6.84 15.28
CA PHE A 115 -29.79 5.43 15.29
C PHE A 115 -30.35 4.70 16.52
N SER A 116 -30.26 3.37 16.56
CA SER A 116 -30.65 2.56 17.74
C SER A 116 -29.73 2.74 18.96
N TYR A 117 -28.64 3.48 18.80
CA TYR A 117 -27.62 3.79 19.80
C TYR A 117 -27.10 5.22 19.56
N ARG A 118 -26.49 5.84 20.56
CA ARG A 118 -25.83 7.15 20.39
C ARG A 118 -24.39 6.93 19.90
N PRO A 119 -23.96 7.46 18.74
CA PRO A 119 -22.58 7.34 18.29
C PRO A 119 -21.55 7.90 19.28
N GLN A 120 -21.95 8.87 20.10
CA GLN A 120 -21.12 9.43 21.17
C GLN A 120 -20.69 8.35 22.18
N ASP A 121 -21.52 7.36 22.48
CA ASP A 121 -21.21 6.31 23.45
C ASP A 121 -20.01 5.44 23.00
N PHE A 122 -19.74 5.34 21.70
CA PHE A 122 -18.50 4.74 21.18
C PHE A 122 -17.30 5.70 21.30
N MET A 123 -17.49 6.97 20.98
CA MET A 123 -16.41 7.97 20.99
C MET A 123 -15.93 8.28 22.41
N ASP A 124 -16.84 8.34 23.39
CA ASP A 124 -16.54 8.48 24.82
C ASP A 124 -15.76 7.26 25.35
N ALA A 125 -16.01 6.08 24.77
CA ALA A 125 -15.25 4.87 25.04
C ALA A 125 -13.90 4.80 24.27
N GLY A 126 -13.52 5.82 23.50
CA GLY A 126 -12.27 5.84 22.72
C GLY A 126 -12.31 5.00 21.43
N ILE A 127 -13.51 4.69 20.92
CA ILE A 127 -13.73 3.97 19.67
C ILE A 127 -14.25 4.96 18.62
N THR A 128 -13.48 5.16 17.54
CA THR A 128 -13.82 6.14 16.51
C THR A 128 -15.06 5.73 15.71
N PHE A 129 -15.99 6.65 15.49
CA PHE A 129 -17.21 6.40 14.73
C PHE A 129 -17.20 7.09 13.37
N TYR A 130 -17.55 6.33 12.32
CA TYR A 130 -17.74 6.85 10.96
C TYR A 130 -19.12 6.47 10.42
N ASN A 131 -19.81 7.41 9.77
CA ASN A 131 -21.08 7.16 9.09
C ASN A 131 -20.99 7.49 7.61
N PHE A 132 -21.36 6.53 6.74
CA PHE A 132 -21.41 6.72 5.29
C PHE A 132 -22.81 6.77 4.68
N GLY A 133 -23.87 6.60 5.48
CA GLY A 133 -25.25 6.93 5.08
C GLY A 133 -25.71 6.31 3.75
N LEU A 134 -25.50 5.01 3.56
CA LEU A 134 -25.80 4.31 2.31
C LEU A 134 -27.30 3.97 2.22
N PRO A 135 -28.03 4.40 1.17
CA PRO A 135 -29.47 4.12 1.03
C PRO A 135 -29.80 2.64 1.12
N ASP A 136 -30.76 2.27 1.99
CA ASP A 136 -31.14 0.87 2.11
C ASP A 136 -31.87 0.38 0.86
N PHE A 137 -31.48 -0.80 0.38
CA PHE A 137 -31.90 -1.38 -0.91
C PHE A 137 -31.66 -0.52 -2.17
N GLY A 138 -31.02 0.64 -2.05
CA GLY A 138 -30.72 1.57 -3.14
C GLY A 138 -29.42 1.27 -3.91
N VAL A 139 -29.14 2.10 -4.92
CA VAL A 139 -27.87 2.08 -5.68
C VAL A 139 -26.92 3.13 -5.11
N VAL A 140 -25.76 2.71 -4.63
CA VAL A 140 -24.71 3.61 -4.13
C VAL A 140 -23.76 3.97 -5.28
N PRO A 141 -23.43 5.25 -5.53
CA PRO A 141 -22.43 5.63 -6.53
C PRO A 141 -21.03 5.11 -6.18
N VAL A 142 -20.25 4.69 -7.19
CA VAL A 142 -18.88 4.19 -7.01
C VAL A 142 -17.97 5.15 -6.22
N PRO A 143 -17.97 6.48 -6.45
CA PRO A 143 -17.16 7.41 -5.65
C PRO A 143 -17.49 7.38 -4.15
N ARG A 144 -18.76 7.24 -3.78
CA ARG A 144 -19.19 7.14 -2.36
C ARG A 144 -18.68 5.85 -1.70
N ILE A 145 -18.62 4.75 -2.45
CA ILE A 145 -18.02 3.49 -1.99
C ILE A 145 -16.51 3.67 -1.84
N LEU A 146 -15.85 4.33 -2.78
CA LEU A 146 -14.41 4.59 -2.74
C LEU A 146 -14.02 5.42 -1.50
N ASP A 147 -14.77 6.47 -1.18
CA ASP A 147 -14.56 7.26 0.04
C ASP A 147 -14.66 6.39 1.31
N ALA A 148 -15.69 5.56 1.41
CA ALA A 148 -15.88 4.62 2.53
C ALA A 148 -14.74 3.59 2.62
N VAL A 149 -14.32 3.02 1.48
CA VAL A 149 -13.22 2.05 1.39
C VAL A 149 -11.87 2.67 1.78
N LYS A 150 -11.60 3.91 1.41
CA LYS A 150 -10.41 4.65 1.85
C LYS A 150 -10.39 4.90 3.35
N VAL A 151 -11.56 5.11 3.96
CA VAL A 151 -11.69 5.25 5.42
C VAL A 151 -11.59 3.91 6.12
N ILE A 152 -12.11 2.80 5.57
CA ILE A 152 -11.84 1.44 6.07
C ILE A 152 -10.32 1.19 6.08
N ALA A 153 -9.64 1.42 4.95
CA ALA A 153 -8.20 1.23 4.83
C ALA A 153 -7.37 2.13 5.76
N PHE A 154 -7.88 3.33 6.09
CA PHE A 154 -7.30 4.22 7.09
C PHE A 154 -7.55 3.72 8.53
N ALA A 155 -8.79 3.39 8.89
CA ALA A 155 -9.17 2.93 10.22
C ALA A 155 -8.42 1.65 10.63
N LEU A 156 -8.19 0.76 9.65
CA LEU A 156 -7.35 -0.43 9.82
C LEU A 156 -5.89 -0.13 10.17
N ARG A 157 -5.40 1.12 10.09
CA ARG A 157 -4.09 1.54 10.60
C ARG A 157 -4.05 1.66 12.11
N GLU A 158 -5.19 2.00 12.72
CA GLU A 158 -5.32 2.29 14.14
C GLU A 158 -5.78 1.05 14.94
N GLY A 159 -6.53 0.14 14.31
CA GLY A 159 -6.89 -1.16 14.89
C GLY A 159 -7.90 -1.94 14.05
N ARG A 160 -8.54 -2.95 14.63
CA ARG A 160 -9.62 -3.71 13.97
C ARG A 160 -10.85 -2.82 13.77
N VAL A 161 -11.69 -3.16 12.79
CA VAL A 161 -12.85 -2.35 12.38
C VAL A 161 -14.13 -3.20 12.41
N ALA A 162 -15.17 -2.68 13.07
CA ALA A 162 -16.52 -3.22 13.00
C ALA A 162 -17.35 -2.46 11.97
N ILE A 163 -17.97 -3.18 11.02
CA ILE A 163 -18.79 -2.58 9.95
C ILE A 163 -20.22 -3.11 10.03
N HIS A 164 -21.21 -2.22 10.02
CA HIS A 164 -22.62 -2.59 10.14
C HIS A 164 -23.54 -1.78 9.23
N CYS A 165 -24.71 -2.37 8.95
CA CYS A 165 -25.92 -1.65 8.54
C CYS A 165 -27.00 -2.01 9.56
N HIS A 166 -28.26 -2.27 9.18
CA HIS A 166 -29.23 -2.88 10.09
C HIS A 166 -28.86 -4.35 10.40
N ALA A 167 -29.03 -5.28 9.44
CA ALA A 167 -28.73 -6.71 9.63
C ALA A 167 -27.25 -7.10 9.43
N GLY A 168 -26.41 -6.19 8.91
CA GLY A 168 -25.00 -6.46 8.62
C GLY A 168 -24.74 -7.38 7.42
N LEU A 169 -25.67 -7.46 6.45
CA LEU A 169 -25.61 -8.40 5.32
C LEU A 169 -25.45 -7.71 3.95
N GLY A 170 -26.41 -6.87 3.54
CA GLY A 170 -26.39 -6.20 2.24
C GLY A 170 -25.30 -5.14 2.11
N ARG A 171 -25.54 -3.93 2.66
CA ARG A 171 -24.63 -2.78 2.57
C ARG A 171 -23.25 -3.06 3.20
N THR A 172 -23.20 -3.73 4.35
CA THR A 172 -21.96 -4.21 4.98
C THR A 172 -21.16 -5.13 4.06
N GLY A 173 -21.81 -6.14 3.47
CA GLY A 173 -21.15 -7.07 2.55
C GLY A 173 -20.57 -6.37 1.32
N VAL A 174 -21.28 -5.37 0.77
CA VAL A 174 -20.78 -4.55 -0.35
C VAL A 174 -19.55 -3.75 0.05
N LEU A 175 -19.57 -3.05 1.18
CA LEU A 175 -18.41 -2.27 1.65
C LEU A 175 -17.18 -3.17 1.88
N ILE A 176 -17.36 -4.34 2.48
CA ILE A 176 -16.26 -5.27 2.74
C ILE A 176 -15.73 -5.87 1.44
N ALA A 177 -16.61 -6.32 0.53
CA ALA A 177 -16.16 -6.85 -0.76
C ALA A 177 -15.41 -5.80 -1.59
N CYS A 178 -15.91 -4.56 -1.65
CA CYS A 178 -15.22 -3.47 -2.33
C CYS A 178 -13.87 -3.11 -1.65
N TYR A 179 -13.77 -3.18 -0.31
CA TYR A 179 -12.50 -3.06 0.38
C TYR A 179 -11.51 -4.17 -0.02
N LEU A 180 -11.96 -5.43 -0.09
CA LEU A 180 -11.08 -6.54 -0.49
C LEU A 180 -10.59 -6.38 -1.93
N VAL A 181 -11.45 -5.99 -2.87
CA VAL A 181 -11.05 -5.65 -4.25
C VAL A 181 -10.02 -4.52 -4.26
N TYR A 182 -10.25 -3.45 -3.49
CA TYR A 182 -9.35 -2.29 -3.43
C TYR A 182 -7.98 -2.61 -2.82
N ALA A 183 -7.95 -3.32 -1.69
CA ALA A 183 -6.76 -3.56 -0.90
C ALA A 183 -5.94 -4.76 -1.39
N CYS A 184 -6.61 -5.85 -1.79
CA CYS A 184 -6.00 -7.13 -2.14
C CYS A 184 -5.98 -7.41 -3.65
N ARG A 185 -6.59 -6.52 -4.47
CA ARG A 185 -6.73 -6.67 -5.93
C ARG A 185 -7.37 -7.98 -6.42
N VAL A 186 -8.18 -8.61 -5.56
CA VAL A 186 -8.98 -9.79 -5.92
C VAL A 186 -10.11 -9.43 -6.88
N SER A 187 -10.59 -10.41 -7.65
CA SER A 187 -11.77 -10.23 -8.49
C SER A 187 -13.02 -9.92 -7.65
N SER A 188 -13.99 -9.20 -8.23
CA SER A 188 -15.28 -8.95 -7.56
C SER A 188 -16.01 -10.27 -7.23
N ALA A 189 -15.94 -11.27 -8.11
CA ALA A 189 -16.54 -12.58 -7.89
C ALA A 189 -15.91 -13.31 -6.69
N ASP A 190 -14.58 -13.28 -6.56
CA ASP A 190 -13.87 -13.88 -5.42
C ASP A 190 -14.15 -13.13 -4.12
N ALA A 191 -14.17 -11.80 -4.14
CA ALA A 191 -14.53 -10.99 -2.99
C ALA A 191 -15.98 -11.27 -2.52
N ILE A 192 -16.95 -11.31 -3.43
CA ILE A 192 -18.35 -11.65 -3.11
C ILE A 192 -18.44 -13.06 -2.52
N ARG A 193 -17.77 -14.04 -3.15
CA ARG A 193 -17.76 -15.44 -2.70
C ARG A 193 -17.15 -15.58 -1.31
N PHE A 194 -16.00 -14.95 -1.06
CA PHE A 194 -15.32 -14.97 0.23
C PHE A 194 -16.16 -14.35 1.35
N VAL A 195 -16.75 -13.17 1.11
CA VAL A 195 -17.62 -12.50 2.09
C VAL A 195 -18.85 -13.35 2.42
N ARG A 196 -19.43 -14.06 1.44
CA ARG A 196 -20.57 -14.96 1.66
C ARG A 196 -20.21 -16.28 2.34
N LEU A 197 -19.02 -16.81 2.11
CA LEU A 197 -18.51 -17.99 2.82
C LEU A 197 -18.28 -17.65 4.30
N ARG A 198 -17.66 -16.49 4.59
CA ARG A 198 -17.44 -15.99 5.96
C ARG A 198 -18.72 -15.52 6.67
N ARG A 199 -19.70 -15.00 5.93
CA ARG A 199 -20.99 -14.54 6.47
C ARG A 199 -22.14 -14.84 5.49
N PRO A 200 -22.78 -16.02 5.62
CA PRO A 200 -23.86 -16.45 4.74
C PRO A 200 -24.99 -15.42 4.59
N GLY A 201 -25.51 -15.29 3.37
CA GLY A 201 -26.57 -14.32 3.04
C GLY A 201 -26.10 -12.88 2.80
N SER A 202 -24.79 -12.59 2.89
CA SER A 202 -24.24 -11.27 2.56
C SER A 202 -24.40 -10.91 1.06
N ILE A 203 -24.46 -9.61 0.75
CA ILE A 203 -24.62 -9.06 -0.62
C ILE A 203 -25.90 -9.63 -1.26
N GLN A 204 -27.04 -9.10 -0.82
CA GLN A 204 -28.34 -9.74 -0.93
C GLN A 204 -28.97 -9.61 -2.32
N THR A 205 -28.89 -8.43 -2.94
CA THR A 205 -29.61 -8.11 -4.19
C THR A 205 -28.74 -8.21 -5.43
N ALA A 206 -29.36 -8.35 -6.61
CA ALA A 206 -28.64 -8.32 -7.89
C ALA A 206 -27.96 -6.96 -8.10
N SER A 207 -28.61 -5.86 -7.68
CA SER A 207 -28.03 -4.52 -7.73
C SER A 207 -26.80 -4.35 -6.82
N GLN A 208 -26.74 -5.06 -5.70
CA GLN A 208 -25.58 -5.06 -4.80
C GLN A 208 -24.41 -5.85 -5.39
N VAL A 209 -24.69 -7.01 -6.01
CA VAL A 209 -23.68 -7.78 -6.77
C VAL A 209 -23.09 -6.91 -7.88
N SER A 210 -23.92 -6.40 -8.81
CA SER A 210 -23.49 -5.50 -9.88
C SER A 210 -22.67 -4.32 -9.35
N ARG A 211 -23.03 -3.74 -8.20
CA ARG A 211 -22.26 -2.62 -7.64
C ARG A 211 -20.82 -2.98 -7.25
N VAL A 212 -20.55 -4.20 -6.82
CA VAL A 212 -19.17 -4.67 -6.57
C VAL A 212 -18.42 -4.90 -7.89
N HIS A 213 -19.09 -5.40 -8.93
CA HIS A 213 -18.49 -5.50 -10.28
C HIS A 213 -18.16 -4.12 -10.86
N ASP A 214 -19.10 -3.18 -10.83
CA ASP A 214 -18.88 -1.80 -11.30
C ASP A 214 -17.73 -1.11 -10.55
N PHE A 215 -17.59 -1.37 -9.23
CA PHE A 215 -16.50 -0.86 -8.42
C PHE A 215 -15.14 -1.48 -8.82
N ALA A 216 -15.11 -2.79 -9.10
CA ALA A 216 -13.90 -3.47 -9.58
C ALA A 216 -13.50 -2.99 -10.99
N MET A 217 -14.47 -2.81 -11.90
CA MET A 217 -14.25 -2.26 -13.24
C MET A 217 -13.77 -0.81 -13.21
N PHE A 218 -14.25 -0.01 -12.25
CA PHE A 218 -13.69 1.31 -12.01
C PHE A 218 -12.22 1.19 -11.59
N LEU A 219 -11.90 0.41 -10.55
CA LEU A 219 -10.52 0.32 -10.05
C LEU A 219 -9.52 -0.27 -11.05
N SER A 220 -9.92 -1.26 -11.87
CA SER A 220 -9.04 -1.84 -12.89
C SER A 220 -8.64 -0.83 -13.97
N SER A 221 -9.46 0.21 -14.22
CA SER A 221 -9.09 1.34 -15.08
C SER A 221 -8.12 2.34 -14.44
N GLN A 222 -7.97 2.31 -13.10
CA GLN A 222 -7.12 3.25 -12.34
C GLN A 222 -5.76 2.64 -11.95
N TRP A 223 -5.67 1.31 -11.81
CA TRP A 223 -4.46 0.58 -11.39
C TRP A 223 -3.24 0.63 -12.34
N PRO A 224 -3.37 0.73 -13.68
CA PRO A 224 -2.23 0.67 -14.58
C PRO A 224 -1.15 1.72 -14.29
N VAL A 225 0.07 1.24 -14.11
CA VAL A 225 1.30 2.03 -13.94
C VAL A 225 2.10 2.08 -15.24
N PHE A 226 2.00 1.03 -16.07
CA PHE A 226 2.61 0.91 -17.39
C PHE A 226 1.55 0.49 -18.42
N PRO A 227 1.61 0.91 -19.70
CA PRO A 227 0.74 0.39 -20.75
C PRO A 227 0.93 -1.13 -20.93
N CYS A 228 -0.18 -1.87 -20.93
CA CYS A 228 -0.15 -3.27 -21.36
C CYS A 228 -0.33 -3.36 -22.89
N ILE A 229 0.21 -4.42 -23.49
CA ILE A 229 -0.01 -4.76 -24.90
C ILE A 229 -1.53 -4.87 -25.17
N PRO A 230 -2.05 -4.44 -26.35
CA PRO A 230 -3.47 -4.39 -26.66
C PRO A 230 -4.26 -5.68 -26.32
N PRO A 231 -5.55 -5.57 -25.93
CA PRO A 231 -6.46 -4.46 -26.25
C PRO A 231 -6.66 -3.38 -25.16
N CYS A 232 -5.99 -3.48 -24.01
CA CYS A 232 -6.54 -2.89 -22.77
C CYS A 232 -6.23 -1.40 -22.51
N ILE A 233 -4.99 -0.93 -22.70
CA ILE A 233 -4.51 0.37 -22.17
C ILE A 233 -3.63 1.10 -23.19
N SER A 234 -3.95 2.34 -23.51
CA SER A 234 -3.11 3.24 -24.32
C SER A 234 -2.17 4.10 -23.47
N ARG A 235 -1.14 4.69 -24.07
CA ARG A 235 -0.24 5.66 -23.41
C ARG A 235 -1.06 6.82 -22.82
N PHE A 236 -0.78 7.17 -21.56
CA PHE A 236 -1.48 8.21 -20.81
C PHE A 236 -0.61 9.44 -20.58
N THR A 237 -1.22 10.60 -20.34
CA THR A 237 -0.50 11.82 -19.93
C THR A 237 -0.18 11.82 -18.44
N LEU A 238 0.78 12.65 -18.02
CA LEU A 238 1.11 12.85 -16.61
C LEU A 238 -0.14 13.28 -15.78
N SER A 239 -0.98 14.15 -16.34
CA SER A 239 -2.23 14.61 -15.70
C SER A 239 -3.26 13.48 -15.52
N GLN A 240 -3.38 12.60 -16.52
CA GLN A 240 -4.23 11.40 -16.44
C GLN A 240 -3.73 10.46 -15.33
N TYR A 241 -2.43 10.15 -15.31
CA TYR A 241 -1.83 9.31 -14.25
C TYR A 241 -2.09 9.87 -12.85
N MET A 242 -1.85 11.17 -12.64
CA MET A 242 -2.06 11.82 -11.35
C MET A 242 -3.54 11.87 -10.93
N THR A 243 -4.46 11.83 -11.87
CA THR A 243 -5.90 11.71 -11.59
C THR A 243 -6.24 10.29 -11.11
N CYS A 244 -5.74 9.25 -11.78
CA CYS A 244 -5.88 7.87 -11.34
C CYS A 244 -5.24 7.63 -9.96
N GLN A 245 -4.01 8.13 -9.76
CA GLN A 245 -3.31 8.08 -8.48
C GLN A 245 -4.13 8.71 -7.35
N ARG A 246 -4.80 9.86 -7.58
CA ARG A 246 -5.66 10.50 -6.58
C ARG A 246 -6.87 9.65 -6.21
N HIS A 247 -7.42 8.87 -7.14
CA HIS A 247 -8.47 7.90 -6.82
C HIS A 247 -7.94 6.71 -6.01
N LEU A 248 -6.71 6.26 -6.23
CA LEU A 248 -6.15 5.13 -5.50
C LEU A 248 -5.63 5.50 -4.10
N LEU A 249 -4.85 6.57 -3.96
CA LEU A 249 -4.15 6.88 -2.72
C LEU A 249 -5.09 7.45 -1.63
N HIS A 250 -4.72 7.24 -0.37
CA HIS A 250 -5.43 7.79 0.79
C HIS A 250 -4.46 8.15 1.95
N GLY A 251 -5.00 8.73 3.03
CA GLY A 251 -4.24 9.04 4.24
C GLY A 251 -3.00 9.91 4.00
N GLN A 252 -1.88 9.57 4.66
CA GLN A 252 -0.62 10.29 4.52
C GLN A 252 0.02 10.12 3.14
N GLU A 253 -0.20 8.99 2.46
CA GLU A 253 0.35 8.73 1.13
C GLU A 253 -0.25 9.69 0.09
N ALA A 254 -1.58 9.89 0.11
CA ALA A 254 -2.26 10.87 -0.75
C ALA A 254 -1.82 12.32 -0.49
N ARG A 255 -1.34 12.64 0.72
CA ARG A 255 -0.79 13.96 1.04
C ARG A 255 0.63 14.10 0.49
N CYS A 256 1.50 13.13 0.76
CA CYS A 256 2.88 13.12 0.29
C CYS A 256 3.00 13.04 -1.24
N PHE A 257 2.12 12.29 -1.90
CA PHE A 257 2.13 12.08 -3.36
C PHE A 257 1.00 12.85 -4.06
N ARG A 258 0.59 14.01 -3.51
CA ARG A 258 -0.52 14.82 -4.05
C ARG A 258 -0.23 15.34 -5.46
N HIS A 259 1.02 15.74 -5.72
CA HIS A 259 1.51 16.22 -7.01
C HIS A 259 2.80 15.50 -7.48
N LEU A 260 3.19 14.43 -6.79
CA LEU A 260 4.34 13.59 -7.13
C LEU A 260 3.89 12.21 -7.65
N PRO A 261 4.33 11.75 -8.83
CA PRO A 261 4.08 10.39 -9.27
C PRO A 261 4.74 9.37 -8.35
N LYS A 262 3.97 8.43 -7.79
CA LYS A 262 4.46 7.35 -6.93
C LYS A 262 5.64 6.56 -7.53
N PRO A 263 5.66 6.14 -8.82
CA PRO A 263 6.80 5.43 -9.39
C PRO A 263 8.10 6.25 -9.34
N VAL A 264 8.06 7.54 -9.66
CA VAL A 264 9.24 8.41 -9.55
C VAL A 264 9.74 8.45 -8.11
N VAL A 265 8.85 8.65 -7.13
CA VAL A 265 9.26 8.77 -5.72
C VAL A 265 9.77 7.45 -5.15
N VAL A 266 9.08 6.33 -5.39
CA VAL A 266 9.47 5.01 -4.86
C VAL A 266 10.83 4.60 -5.42
N THR A 267 11.02 4.71 -6.73
CA THR A 267 12.26 4.32 -7.40
C THR A 267 13.43 5.24 -7.03
N CYS A 268 13.25 6.57 -7.03
CA CYS A 268 14.28 7.51 -6.56
C CYS A 268 14.67 7.24 -5.09
N ARG A 269 13.67 7.01 -4.23
CA ARG A 269 13.90 6.70 -2.80
C ARG A 269 14.68 5.38 -2.63
N ARG A 270 14.49 4.39 -3.50
CA ARG A 270 15.24 3.13 -3.45
C ARG A 270 16.67 3.30 -3.97
N LEU A 271 16.87 3.97 -5.09
CA LEU A 271 18.20 4.28 -5.63
C LEU A 271 19.07 5.06 -4.62
N VAL A 272 18.50 6.05 -3.92
CA VAL A 272 19.20 6.77 -2.85
C VAL A 272 19.57 5.87 -1.67
N GLN A 273 18.77 4.85 -1.34
CA GLN A 273 19.12 3.89 -0.27
C GLN A 273 20.30 3.00 -0.70
N LEU A 274 20.30 2.52 -1.95
CA LEU A 274 21.40 1.71 -2.50
C LEU A 274 22.71 2.52 -2.54
N ALA A 275 22.63 3.82 -2.80
CA ALA A 275 23.76 4.75 -2.76
C ALA A 275 24.19 5.21 -1.34
N GLY A 276 23.62 4.65 -0.27
CA GLY A 276 24.01 4.94 1.13
C GLY A 276 23.28 6.10 1.82
N GLY A 277 22.21 6.62 1.24
CA GLY A 277 21.33 7.57 1.91
C GLY A 277 20.67 6.96 3.15
N ARG A 278 20.85 7.58 4.33
CA ARG A 278 20.23 7.12 5.60
C ARG A 278 18.72 6.95 5.42
N ARG A 279 18.17 5.82 5.89
CA ARG A 279 16.72 5.61 5.94
C ARG A 279 16.09 6.65 6.87
N GLY A 280 15.31 7.58 6.32
CA GLY A 280 14.57 8.55 7.13
C GLY A 280 13.53 7.86 8.03
N CYS A 281 13.62 8.12 9.33
CA CYS A 281 12.68 7.61 10.35
C CYS A 281 11.25 8.05 10.01
N GLY A 282 10.30 7.11 9.96
CA GLY A 282 8.86 7.41 9.72
C GLY A 282 8.39 7.46 8.26
N GLY A 283 9.13 6.88 7.31
CA GLY A 283 8.71 6.76 5.90
C GLY A 283 7.75 5.59 5.59
N PRO A 284 7.43 5.34 4.29
CA PRO A 284 6.42 4.37 3.81
C PRO A 284 6.61 2.87 4.15
N TRP A 285 7.49 2.49 5.08
CA TRP A 285 7.72 1.09 5.44
C TRP A 285 6.49 0.41 6.07
N VAL A 286 5.63 1.18 6.75
CA VAL A 286 4.29 0.75 7.22
C VAL A 286 3.37 0.31 6.06
N GLN A 287 3.71 0.67 4.82
CA GLN A 287 3.00 0.24 3.62
C GLN A 287 3.48 -1.11 3.08
N LEU A 288 4.78 -1.42 3.17
CA LEU A 288 5.30 -2.72 2.72
C LEU A 288 4.72 -3.89 3.51
N GLU A 289 4.65 -3.77 4.84
CA GLU A 289 4.02 -4.79 5.68
C GLU A 289 2.54 -5.00 5.34
N ARG A 290 1.85 -3.92 4.93
CA ARG A 290 0.45 -3.96 4.50
C ARG A 290 0.28 -4.57 3.12
N GLU A 291 1.14 -4.23 2.17
CA GLU A 291 1.16 -4.85 0.85
C GLU A 291 1.44 -6.37 0.96
N ALA A 292 2.36 -6.77 1.85
CA ALA A 292 2.57 -8.19 2.19
C ALA A 292 1.34 -8.83 2.84
N ALA A 293 0.72 -8.19 3.85
CA ALA A 293 -0.49 -8.70 4.50
C ALA A 293 -1.69 -8.81 3.53
N HIS A 294 -1.86 -7.83 2.63
CA HIS A 294 -2.86 -7.86 1.57
C HIS A 294 -2.57 -8.95 0.53
N LYS A 295 -1.29 -9.23 0.22
CA LYS A 295 -0.90 -10.33 -0.68
C LYS A 295 -1.16 -11.71 -0.06
N LEU A 296 -0.88 -11.88 1.23
CA LEU A 296 -1.27 -13.09 1.98
C LEU A 296 -2.81 -13.25 2.01
N LEU A 297 -3.54 -12.17 2.27
CA LEU A 297 -5.01 -12.17 2.24
C LEU A 297 -5.57 -12.45 0.84
N HIS A 298 -4.95 -11.94 -0.22
CA HIS A 298 -5.25 -12.28 -1.62
C HIS A 298 -5.12 -13.80 -1.84
N GLN A 299 -3.99 -14.41 -1.47
CA GLN A 299 -3.78 -15.86 -1.57
C GLN A 299 -4.84 -16.66 -0.79
N VAL A 300 -5.17 -16.25 0.44
CA VAL A 300 -6.23 -16.87 1.27
C VAL A 300 -7.59 -16.75 0.60
N ILE A 301 -7.96 -15.58 0.08
CA ILE A 301 -9.23 -15.36 -0.63
C ILE A 301 -9.33 -16.30 -1.83
N ILE A 302 -8.31 -16.34 -2.70
CA ILE A 302 -8.31 -17.18 -3.90
C ILE A 302 -8.37 -18.67 -3.56
N ARG A 303 -7.65 -19.11 -2.51
CA ARG A 303 -7.69 -20.50 -2.04
C ARG A 303 -9.08 -20.89 -1.54
N VAL A 304 -9.64 -20.13 -0.60
CA VAL A 304 -10.97 -20.38 -0.02
C VAL A 304 -12.08 -20.27 -1.08
N ALA A 305 -11.92 -19.37 -2.04
CA ALA A 305 -12.83 -19.21 -3.16
C ALA A 305 -12.85 -20.44 -4.10
N ARG A 306 -11.67 -21.03 -4.38
CA ARG A 306 -11.54 -22.24 -5.21
C ARG A 306 -11.94 -23.52 -4.48
N GLU A 307 -11.60 -23.63 -3.19
CA GLU A 307 -11.79 -24.83 -2.37
C GLU A 307 -12.52 -24.49 -1.06
N PRO A 308 -13.87 -24.37 -1.08
CA PRO A 308 -14.63 -23.96 0.11
C PRO A 308 -14.51 -24.92 1.31
N SER A 309 -14.17 -26.19 1.07
CA SER A 309 -13.90 -27.20 2.10
C SER A 309 -12.68 -26.88 2.96
N ASN A 310 -11.76 -26.02 2.47
CA ASN A 310 -10.59 -25.56 3.22
C ASN A 310 -10.87 -24.31 4.09
N MET A 311 -12.14 -23.90 4.23
CA MET A 311 -12.52 -22.81 5.13
C MET A 311 -12.55 -23.30 6.59
N SER A 312 -11.48 -23.01 7.34
CA SER A 312 -11.51 -23.15 8.79
C SER A 312 -12.37 -22.06 9.46
N GLU A 313 -13.08 -22.46 10.51
CA GLU A 313 -13.66 -21.54 11.47
C GLU A 313 -12.51 -20.75 12.13
N PHE A 314 -12.64 -19.43 12.19
CA PHE A 314 -11.56 -18.55 12.64
C PHE A 314 -12.14 -17.38 13.44
N GLN A 315 -11.51 -17.12 14.59
CA GLN A 315 -11.80 -16.00 15.46
C GLN A 315 -10.45 -15.41 15.88
N PRO A 316 -10.21 -14.09 15.72
CA PRO A 316 -8.98 -13.47 16.16
C PRO A 316 -8.81 -13.60 17.67
N ALA A 317 -7.58 -13.77 18.15
CA ALA A 317 -7.26 -13.72 19.57
C ALA A 317 -7.75 -12.39 20.19
N CYS A 318 -8.31 -12.49 21.40
CA CYS A 318 -8.66 -11.34 22.21
C CYS A 318 -7.46 -10.88 23.04
N GLU A 319 -7.40 -9.60 23.39
CA GLU A 319 -6.25 -9.00 24.08
C GLU A 319 -6.10 -9.51 25.52
N ASP A 320 -7.13 -10.15 26.11
CA ASP A 320 -7.12 -10.68 27.49
C ASP A 320 -6.62 -12.12 27.60
N ASP A 321 -6.71 -12.92 26.53
CA ASP A 321 -6.09 -14.25 26.47
C ASP A 321 -4.57 -14.16 26.20
N GLU A 322 -4.08 -12.99 25.79
CA GLU A 322 -2.65 -12.72 25.59
C GLU A 322 -1.94 -12.56 26.95
N SER A 323 -1.07 -13.51 27.30
CA SER A 323 -0.21 -13.41 28.51
C SER A 323 0.59 -12.10 28.54
N GLU A 324 1.08 -11.68 29.71
CA GLU A 324 1.87 -10.45 29.79
C GLU A 324 3.16 -10.52 28.94
N LYS A 325 3.72 -11.73 28.75
CA LYS A 325 4.79 -12.01 27.78
C LYS A 325 4.32 -11.89 26.33
N GLU A 326 3.09 -12.27 26.01
CA GLU A 326 2.47 -12.16 24.68
C GLU A 326 2.15 -10.68 24.36
N ARG A 327 1.56 -9.92 25.29
CA ARG A 327 1.39 -8.45 25.20
C ARG A 327 2.74 -7.75 25.08
N ALA A 328 3.76 -8.17 25.83
CA ALA A 328 5.12 -7.66 25.66
C ALA A 328 5.72 -8.07 24.31
N ALA A 329 5.44 -9.28 23.80
CA ALA A 329 5.84 -9.74 22.47
C ALA A 329 5.04 -9.08 21.34
N ARG A 330 3.85 -8.54 21.60
CA ARG A 330 3.01 -7.78 20.65
C ARG A 330 3.35 -6.29 20.65
N ARG A 331 3.69 -5.71 21.81
CA ARG A 331 4.38 -4.40 21.91
C ARG A 331 5.76 -4.46 21.27
N ARG A 332 6.54 -5.50 21.57
CA ARG A 332 7.81 -5.79 20.87
C ARG A 332 7.58 -6.08 19.41
N ARG A 333 6.53 -6.79 18.96
CA ARG A 333 6.20 -6.92 17.52
C ARG A 333 5.75 -5.59 16.90
N GLY A 334 5.14 -4.67 17.64
CA GLY A 334 4.91 -3.29 17.19
C GLY A 334 6.20 -2.48 17.03
N MET A 335 7.15 -2.65 17.96
CA MET A 335 8.52 -2.15 17.80
C MET A 335 9.28 -2.92 16.70
N LEU A 336 8.99 -4.22 16.50
CA LEU A 336 9.58 -5.05 15.47
C LEU A 336 8.95 -4.77 14.10
N LYS A 337 7.76 -4.16 14.00
CA LYS A 337 7.32 -3.51 12.75
C LYS A 337 8.21 -2.33 12.38
N THR A 338 8.89 -1.76 13.37
CA THR A 338 9.95 -0.77 13.20
C THR A 338 11.33 -1.43 12.94
N GLN A 339 11.45 -2.77 13.03
CA GLN A 339 12.74 -3.50 13.00
C GLN A 339 12.84 -4.57 11.88
N ILE A 340 11.76 -5.30 11.56
CA ILE A 340 11.48 -5.98 10.27
C ILE A 340 11.60 -4.97 9.11
N SER A 341 11.33 -3.70 9.40
CA SER A 341 11.67 -2.56 8.54
C SER A 341 13.14 -2.52 8.06
N TYR A 342 14.08 -3.23 8.71
CA TYR A 342 15.49 -3.26 8.32
C TYR A 342 15.86 -4.46 7.45
N ASP A 343 15.22 -5.62 7.65
CA ASP A 343 15.61 -6.88 6.98
C ASP A 343 14.83 -7.11 5.67
N THR A 344 15.44 -6.67 4.57
CA THR A 344 14.90 -6.80 3.21
C THR A 344 14.71 -8.26 2.76
N GLY A 345 15.45 -9.23 3.33
CA GLY A 345 15.35 -10.63 2.92
C GLY A 345 14.02 -11.27 3.31
N ILE A 346 13.56 -11.04 4.55
CA ILE A 346 12.29 -11.58 5.06
C ILE A 346 11.10 -10.97 4.32
N LEU A 347 11.13 -9.66 4.04
CA LEU A 347 10.09 -9.02 3.24
C LEU A 347 10.05 -9.55 1.81
N GLN A 348 11.21 -9.77 1.17
CA GLN A 348 11.27 -10.39 -0.15
C GLN A 348 10.64 -11.79 -0.15
N LEU A 349 10.97 -12.63 0.85
CA LEU A 349 10.42 -13.98 0.98
C LEU A 349 8.88 -14.00 1.11
N LEU A 350 8.33 -13.06 1.90
CA LEU A 350 6.88 -12.87 2.07
C LEU A 350 6.17 -12.37 0.81
N LEU A 351 6.89 -11.66 -0.07
CA LEU A 351 6.35 -11.10 -1.31
C LEU A 351 6.48 -12.06 -2.50
N THR A 352 7.51 -12.91 -2.53
CA THR A 352 7.72 -13.91 -3.60
C THR A 352 7.03 -15.24 -3.31
N GLY A 353 6.81 -15.59 -2.03
CA GLY A 353 6.23 -16.87 -1.63
C GLY A 353 7.18 -18.07 -1.78
N SER A 354 8.46 -17.82 -2.04
CA SER A 354 9.49 -18.85 -2.22
C SER A 354 9.94 -19.39 -0.86
N THR A 355 9.61 -20.64 -0.52
CA THR A 355 10.01 -21.28 0.75
C THR A 355 11.42 -21.87 0.72
N ILE A 356 12.27 -21.50 -0.24
CA ILE A 356 13.64 -22.02 -0.37
C ILE A 356 14.60 -21.03 0.27
N VAL A 357 15.06 -21.37 1.48
CA VAL A 357 16.26 -20.80 2.07
C VAL A 357 17.45 -21.61 1.55
N GLU A 358 18.16 -21.10 0.54
CA GLU A 358 19.51 -21.59 0.28
C GLU A 358 20.42 -21.10 1.41
N ASN A 359 20.79 -22.02 2.31
CA ASN A 359 21.78 -21.77 3.34
C ASN A 359 23.17 -21.62 2.68
N GLY A 360 23.49 -20.41 2.23
CA GLY A 360 24.83 -20.00 1.80
C GLY A 360 25.80 -19.92 2.98
N SER A 361 26.10 -21.05 3.61
CA SER A 361 27.13 -21.15 4.65
C SER A 361 28.53 -20.92 4.07
N SER A 362 29.37 -20.23 4.83
CA SER A 362 30.69 -19.74 4.40
C SER A 362 31.61 -20.82 3.85
N GLY A 363 32.21 -20.56 2.69
CA GLY A 363 33.23 -21.41 2.07
C GLY A 363 34.26 -20.58 1.31
N MET A 364 35.23 -20.00 2.03
CA MET A 364 36.45 -19.51 1.38
C MET A 364 37.31 -20.70 0.98
N CYS A 365 37.67 -20.81 -0.30
CA CYS A 365 38.83 -21.58 -0.75
C CYS A 365 39.78 -20.65 -1.54
N HIS A 366 41.07 -20.77 -1.24
CA HIS A 366 42.14 -19.97 -1.82
C HIS A 366 42.63 -20.54 -3.15
N ASN A 367 43.15 -19.64 -4.01
CA ASN A 367 44.16 -19.87 -5.05
C ASN A 367 43.72 -20.79 -6.23
N ASP A 368 44.24 -20.66 -7.45
CA ASP A 368 45.54 -20.13 -7.87
C ASP A 368 45.47 -18.97 -8.89
N ILE A 369 46.36 -17.99 -8.71
CA ILE A 369 46.77 -17.07 -9.78
C ILE A 369 48.05 -17.63 -10.40
N VAL A 370 47.98 -18.04 -11.67
CA VAL A 370 49.17 -18.42 -12.43
C VAL A 370 50.01 -17.18 -12.70
N GLN A 371 51.24 -17.18 -12.20
CA GLN A 371 52.25 -16.16 -12.47
C GLN A 371 52.70 -16.24 -13.94
N THR A 372 52.74 -15.11 -14.64
CA THR A 372 53.66 -14.91 -15.76
C THR A 372 54.76 -13.93 -15.34
N THR A 373 55.99 -14.39 -15.50
CA THR A 373 57.24 -13.76 -15.05
C THR A 373 57.63 -12.55 -15.90
N PHE A 374 58.24 -11.53 -15.28
CA PHE A 374 59.57 -10.99 -15.65
C PHE A 374 60.14 -10.17 -14.47
N PRO A 375 61.49 -10.01 -14.35
CA PRO A 375 62.12 -9.75 -13.04
C PRO A 375 62.35 -8.27 -12.71
N SER A 376 62.59 -8.00 -11.42
CA SER A 376 63.32 -6.81 -10.96
C SER A 376 64.21 -7.15 -9.77
N SER A 377 65.29 -6.38 -9.65
CA SER A 377 66.48 -6.67 -8.85
C SER A 377 66.30 -6.55 -7.34
N ASP A 378 67.10 -7.35 -6.64
CA ASP A 378 67.38 -7.37 -5.21
C ASP A 378 67.53 -5.99 -4.52
N VAL A 379 67.07 -5.89 -3.25
CA VAL A 379 67.93 -5.93 -2.03
C VAL A 379 67.14 -5.47 -0.77
N LYS A 380 67.09 -6.36 0.24
CA LYS A 380 67.15 -6.21 1.73
C LYS A 380 66.86 -4.82 2.36
N HIS A 381 66.10 -4.68 3.46
CA HIS A 381 66.37 -5.20 4.83
C HIS A 381 65.14 -4.99 5.76
N SER A 382 64.82 -5.90 6.71
CA SER A 382 65.08 -5.83 8.19
C SER A 382 64.62 -4.55 8.92
N GLN A 383 64.09 -4.54 10.15
CA GLN A 383 63.70 -5.55 11.18
C GLN A 383 62.66 -4.84 12.07
N ASN A 384 61.52 -5.42 12.45
CA ASN A 384 61.30 -6.37 13.54
C ASN A 384 61.74 -5.92 14.96
N THR A 385 60.78 -5.63 15.85
CA THR A 385 60.85 -5.99 17.28
C THR A 385 59.46 -6.01 17.91
N GLN A 386 59.07 -7.16 18.44
CA GLN A 386 57.96 -7.31 19.40
C GLN A 386 58.52 -7.30 20.83
N SER A 387 57.70 -6.93 21.81
CA SER A 387 57.80 -7.47 23.18
C SER A 387 56.39 -7.60 23.77
N SER A 388 56.20 -8.52 24.72
CA SER A 388 54.92 -9.19 24.99
C SER A 388 54.70 -9.49 26.49
N THR A 389 53.51 -9.99 26.83
CA THR A 389 53.01 -10.35 28.20
C THR A 389 52.69 -9.14 29.09
N GLY A 390 51.63 -9.06 29.91
CA GLY A 390 50.42 -9.87 30.21
C GLY A 390 49.61 -9.17 31.35
N SER A 391 48.39 -9.53 31.77
CA SER A 391 47.40 -10.53 31.33
C SER A 391 46.01 -10.25 32.00
N TYR A 392 45.01 -11.10 31.72
CA TYR A 392 43.69 -11.29 32.37
C TYR A 392 42.47 -10.41 32.01
N ASN A 393 41.37 -11.12 31.71
CA ASN A 393 40.07 -10.66 31.19
C ASN A 393 39.10 -10.18 32.28
N THR A 394 38.19 -9.28 31.90
CA THR A 394 36.74 -9.49 32.13
C THR A 394 35.95 -9.04 30.91
N ASN A 395 35.10 -9.91 30.36
CA ASN A 395 34.29 -9.64 29.17
C ASN A 395 33.10 -8.74 29.49
N GLY A 396 32.94 -7.67 28.71
CA GLY A 396 31.75 -6.82 28.65
C GLY A 396 31.51 -6.39 27.20
N GLY A 397 31.29 -7.37 26.31
CA GLY A 397 31.15 -7.12 24.88
C GLY A 397 29.76 -6.63 24.51
N ASP A 398 29.60 -5.32 24.37
CA ASP A 398 28.47 -4.76 23.61
C ASP A 398 28.51 -5.33 22.18
N VAL A 399 27.41 -5.96 21.76
CA VAL A 399 27.24 -6.42 20.38
C VAL A 399 26.93 -5.19 19.52
N ALA A 400 28.00 -4.51 19.10
CA ALA A 400 27.92 -3.38 18.19
C ALA A 400 27.33 -3.85 16.85
N GLU A 401 26.10 -3.41 16.60
CA GLU A 401 25.32 -3.67 15.38
C GLU A 401 26.11 -3.18 14.16
N GLN A 402 26.70 -4.13 13.40
CA GLN A 402 27.52 -3.80 12.23
C GLN A 402 26.64 -3.30 11.08
N THR A 403 26.44 -1.98 11.02
CA THR A 403 25.93 -1.31 9.82
C THR A 403 26.82 -1.63 8.63
N PRO A 404 26.28 -2.01 7.45
CA PRO A 404 27.08 -2.28 6.27
C PRO A 404 27.95 -1.08 5.91
N ILE A 405 29.25 -1.31 5.67
CA ILE A 405 30.17 -0.27 5.19
C ILE A 405 29.85 -0.02 3.71
N ILE A 406 29.04 0.99 3.44
CA ILE A 406 28.66 1.37 2.08
C ILE A 406 29.85 2.07 1.44
N THR A 407 30.52 1.36 0.54
CA THR A 407 31.68 1.83 -0.22
C THR A 407 31.26 2.82 -1.31
N SER A 408 32.21 3.65 -1.75
CA SER A 408 32.07 4.54 -2.91
C SER A 408 31.58 3.81 -4.18
N GLN A 409 31.85 2.51 -4.27
CA GLN A 409 31.43 1.66 -5.38
C GLN A 409 29.90 1.60 -5.55
N HIS A 410 29.14 1.48 -4.46
CA HIS A 410 27.67 1.40 -4.56
C HIS A 410 27.05 2.69 -5.12
N THR A 411 27.57 3.85 -4.69
CA THR A 411 27.14 5.14 -5.23
C THR A 411 27.51 5.29 -6.71
N LEU A 412 28.70 4.82 -7.11
CA LEU A 412 29.12 4.82 -8.51
C LEU A 412 28.19 3.96 -9.37
N CYS A 413 27.89 2.72 -8.98
CA CYS A 413 26.99 1.84 -9.74
C CYS A 413 25.56 2.43 -9.86
N VAL A 414 25.06 3.12 -8.84
CA VAL A 414 23.77 3.85 -8.92
C VAL A 414 23.85 5.02 -9.91
N ALA A 415 24.98 5.74 -9.95
CA ALA A 415 25.17 6.83 -10.91
C ALA A 415 25.35 6.33 -12.35
N GLU A 416 26.10 5.25 -12.58
CA GLU A 416 26.26 4.60 -13.89
C GLU A 416 24.91 4.10 -14.43
N ALA A 417 24.10 3.48 -13.56
CA ALA A 417 22.75 3.05 -13.89
C ALA A 417 21.81 4.21 -14.24
N LEU A 418 21.86 5.32 -13.49
CA LEU A 418 21.08 6.54 -13.76
C LEU A 418 21.55 7.29 -15.00
N ALA A 419 22.86 7.33 -15.27
CA ALA A 419 23.44 7.90 -16.48
C ALA A 419 23.15 7.05 -17.74
N ASP A 420 22.72 5.80 -17.55
CA ASP A 420 22.36 4.87 -18.62
C ASP A 420 23.56 4.52 -19.52
N VAL A 421 24.75 4.41 -18.91
CA VAL A 421 26.05 4.25 -19.61
C VAL A 421 26.14 2.96 -20.42
N ASN A 422 25.57 1.88 -19.88
CA ASN A 422 25.52 0.57 -20.53
C ASN A 422 24.06 0.24 -20.87
N GLU A 423 23.78 -0.27 -22.07
CA GLU A 423 22.45 -0.83 -22.40
C GLU A 423 22.08 -1.98 -21.45
N PRO A 424 20.80 -2.14 -21.06
CA PRO A 424 20.38 -3.25 -20.23
C PRO A 424 20.46 -4.58 -21.01
N ASP A 425 20.96 -5.63 -20.37
CA ASP A 425 20.93 -6.98 -20.93
C ASP A 425 19.53 -7.61 -20.87
N ASN A 426 19.40 -8.80 -21.47
CA ASN A 426 18.13 -9.53 -21.50
C ASN A 426 17.61 -9.92 -20.11
N GLU A 427 18.48 -10.11 -19.10
CA GLU A 427 18.07 -10.46 -17.75
C GLU A 427 17.45 -9.24 -17.05
N ILE A 428 18.08 -8.07 -17.18
CA ILE A 428 17.56 -6.79 -16.69
C ILE A 428 16.23 -6.47 -17.37
N ILE A 429 16.15 -6.60 -18.71
CA ILE A 429 14.91 -6.38 -19.46
C ILE A 429 13.78 -7.28 -18.94
N GLN A 430 14.05 -8.57 -18.72
CA GLN A 430 13.05 -9.50 -18.20
C GLN A 430 12.63 -9.16 -16.76
N LYS A 431 13.56 -8.77 -15.87
CA LYS A 431 13.25 -8.31 -14.52
C LYS A 431 12.37 -7.06 -14.52
N VAL A 432 12.69 -6.08 -15.38
CA VAL A 432 11.89 -4.85 -15.54
C VAL A 432 10.48 -5.17 -16.02
N GLN A 433 10.33 -5.99 -17.07
CA GLN A 433 9.01 -6.42 -17.58
C GLN A 433 8.19 -7.15 -16.50
N ASN A 434 8.82 -8.02 -15.70
CA ASN A 434 8.17 -8.70 -14.59
C ASN A 434 7.69 -7.69 -13.52
N LEU A 435 8.51 -6.69 -13.15
CA LEU A 435 8.09 -5.63 -12.24
C LEU A 435 6.95 -4.77 -12.81
N GLN A 436 6.95 -4.47 -14.11
CA GLN A 436 5.86 -3.73 -14.77
C GLN A 436 4.53 -4.50 -14.69
N SER A 437 4.53 -5.81 -14.98
CA SER A 437 3.35 -6.69 -14.79
C SER A 437 2.90 -6.72 -13.33
N LEU A 438 3.80 -6.97 -12.36
CA LEU A 438 3.47 -7.02 -10.93
C LEU A 438 2.90 -5.70 -10.38
N LEU A 439 3.35 -4.54 -10.89
CA LEU A 439 2.79 -3.23 -10.54
C LEU A 439 1.39 -3.02 -11.12
N ASN A 440 1.17 -3.45 -12.36
CA ASN A 440 -0.12 -3.36 -13.04
C ASN A 440 -1.17 -4.31 -12.43
N GLU A 441 -0.78 -5.55 -12.12
CA GLU A 441 -1.67 -6.61 -11.65
C GLU A 441 -1.84 -6.55 -10.12
N GLU A 442 -0.76 -6.73 -9.36
CA GLU A 442 -0.80 -6.84 -7.90
C GLU A 442 -0.59 -5.50 -7.17
N GLY A 443 0.00 -4.50 -7.84
CA GLY A 443 0.35 -3.23 -7.20
C GLY A 443 1.56 -3.36 -6.28
N ALA A 444 2.50 -4.26 -6.61
CA ALA A 444 3.63 -4.66 -5.79
C ALA A 444 4.74 -3.58 -5.66
N TRP A 445 4.41 -2.41 -5.11
CA TRP A 445 5.39 -1.35 -4.81
C TRP A 445 6.45 -1.80 -3.81
N ALA A 446 6.10 -2.77 -2.97
CA ALA A 446 7.02 -3.50 -2.11
C ALA A 446 8.19 -4.15 -2.87
N ALA A 447 7.96 -4.73 -4.06
CA ALA A 447 9.01 -5.33 -4.88
C ALA A 447 10.00 -4.26 -5.40
N VAL A 448 9.49 -3.12 -5.89
CA VAL A 448 10.34 -1.97 -6.29
C VAL A 448 11.11 -1.39 -5.09
N SER A 449 10.53 -1.46 -3.89
CA SER A 449 11.14 -0.94 -2.65
C SER A 449 12.19 -1.89 -2.05
N THR A 450 12.26 -3.13 -2.52
CA THR A 450 13.19 -4.19 -2.04
C THR A 450 14.23 -4.58 -3.09
N GLU A 451 13.98 -4.31 -4.39
CA GLU A 451 14.92 -4.51 -5.50
C GLU A 451 16.33 -4.00 -5.17
N SER A 452 17.33 -4.82 -5.45
CA SER A 452 18.74 -4.59 -5.14
C SER A 452 19.55 -4.03 -6.32
N ASP A 453 19.11 -4.28 -7.55
CA ASP A 453 19.83 -3.89 -8.77
C ASP A 453 19.51 -2.42 -9.16
N PRO A 454 20.50 -1.50 -9.13
CA PRO A 454 20.29 -0.11 -9.55
C PRO A 454 19.87 0.04 -11.02
N LYS A 455 20.29 -0.88 -11.90
CA LYS A 455 20.01 -0.81 -13.34
C LYS A 455 18.58 -1.24 -13.65
N VAL A 456 18.06 -2.27 -12.99
CA VAL A 456 16.62 -2.60 -13.03
C VAL A 456 15.78 -1.41 -12.59
N LEU A 457 16.17 -0.75 -11.50
CA LEU A 457 15.46 0.43 -10.98
C LEU A 457 15.55 1.64 -11.92
N SER A 458 16.72 1.95 -12.47
CA SER A 458 16.87 3.09 -13.40
C SER A 458 16.13 2.86 -14.71
N THR A 459 16.20 1.66 -15.29
CA THR A 459 15.43 1.31 -16.50
C THR A 459 13.92 1.40 -16.24
N LEU A 460 13.42 0.89 -15.10
CA LEU A 460 12.01 1.03 -14.73
C LEU A 460 11.56 2.50 -14.58
N LEU A 461 12.42 3.38 -14.06
CA LEU A 461 12.17 4.82 -13.96
C LEU A 461 12.13 5.50 -15.34
N TRP A 462 13.06 5.15 -16.22
CA TRP A 462 13.16 5.72 -17.56
C TRP A 462 12.01 5.25 -18.45
N ASP A 463 11.63 3.97 -18.40
CA ASP A 463 10.44 3.43 -19.07
C ASP A 463 9.19 4.19 -18.65
N TRP A 464 9.02 4.45 -17.34
CA TRP A 464 7.86 5.16 -16.83
C TRP A 464 7.76 6.62 -17.30
N LEU A 465 8.89 7.30 -17.56
CA LEU A 465 8.93 8.65 -18.11
C LEU A 465 8.74 8.66 -19.64
N HIS A 466 9.35 7.72 -20.35
CA HIS A 466 9.27 7.61 -21.80
C HIS A 466 7.89 7.14 -22.30
N GLN A 467 7.18 6.30 -21.55
CA GLN A 467 5.85 5.83 -21.93
C GLN A 467 4.77 6.93 -21.90
N LEU A 468 4.99 8.04 -21.18
CA LEU A 468 4.00 9.13 -21.08
C LEU A 468 3.67 9.64 -22.48
N LYS A 469 2.39 9.91 -22.75
CA LYS A 469 1.90 10.32 -24.08
C LYS A 469 2.54 11.64 -24.57
N GLU A 470 2.95 12.47 -23.63
CA GLU A 470 3.63 13.75 -23.82
C GLU A 470 4.81 13.83 -22.83
N PRO A 471 5.90 14.55 -23.14
CA PRO A 471 7.01 14.72 -22.22
C PRO A 471 6.59 15.46 -20.95
N VAL A 472 7.32 15.26 -19.85
CA VAL A 472 7.09 15.99 -18.61
C VAL A 472 7.47 17.46 -18.75
N LEU A 473 8.52 17.77 -19.51
CA LEU A 473 8.96 19.12 -19.82
C LEU A 473 9.05 19.30 -21.33
N THR A 474 8.54 20.42 -21.84
CA THR A 474 8.76 20.82 -23.24
C THR A 474 10.17 21.40 -23.42
N LEU A 475 10.61 21.59 -24.67
CA LEU A 475 11.85 22.32 -24.94
C LEU A 475 11.75 23.79 -24.56
N GLU A 476 10.54 24.37 -24.56
CA GLU A 476 10.29 25.74 -24.09
C GLU A 476 10.48 25.84 -22.57
N ASP A 477 9.94 24.89 -21.80
CA ASP A 477 10.16 24.81 -20.34
C ASP A 477 11.67 24.73 -19.99
N VAL A 478 12.43 23.96 -20.77
CA VAL A 478 13.88 23.81 -20.60
C VAL A 478 14.64 25.06 -21.03
N ASN A 479 14.24 25.71 -22.13
CA ASN A 479 14.80 27.00 -22.55
C ASN A 479 14.58 28.07 -21.48
N CYS A 480 13.37 28.20 -20.92
CA CYS A 480 13.10 29.16 -19.86
C CYS A 480 13.94 28.89 -18.59
N PHE A 481 14.30 27.64 -18.30
CA PHE A 481 15.21 27.30 -17.19
C PHE A 481 16.62 27.89 -17.35
N CYS A 482 17.03 28.20 -18.58
CA CYS A 482 18.32 28.81 -18.91
C CYS A 482 18.39 30.29 -18.48
N ASP A 483 17.25 30.99 -18.52
CA ASP A 483 17.18 32.44 -18.45
C ASP A 483 16.67 32.92 -17.08
N GLY A 484 17.52 33.59 -16.29
CA GLY A 484 17.14 34.10 -14.96
C GLY A 484 17.04 33.04 -13.86
N ASP A 485 16.32 33.34 -12.77
CA ASP A 485 16.22 32.49 -11.58
C ASP A 485 15.38 31.22 -11.86
N TRP A 486 15.97 30.05 -11.59
CA TRP A 486 15.32 28.75 -11.71
C TRP A 486 14.14 28.58 -10.75
N ARG A 487 14.16 29.27 -9.60
CA ARG A 487 13.08 29.25 -8.59
C ARG A 487 11.83 29.95 -9.09
N GLU A 488 11.96 31.03 -9.86
CA GLU A 488 10.83 31.67 -10.53
C GLU A 488 10.31 30.83 -11.69
N HIS A 489 11.17 30.07 -12.38
CA HIS A 489 10.76 29.13 -13.42
C HIS A 489 9.99 27.92 -12.89
N LEU A 490 10.39 27.38 -11.73
CA LEU A 490 9.60 26.35 -11.05
C LEU A 490 8.16 26.80 -10.69
N LYS A 491 7.92 28.11 -10.51
CA LYS A 491 6.57 28.65 -10.29
C LYS A 491 5.74 28.74 -11.57
N LYS A 492 6.37 28.80 -12.75
CA LYS A 492 5.70 28.80 -14.07
C LYS A 492 5.27 27.39 -14.49
N LEU A 493 6.08 26.38 -14.16
CA LEU A 493 5.74 24.97 -14.38
C LEU A 493 4.44 24.60 -13.64
N ASN A 494 3.68 23.66 -14.20
CA ASN A 494 2.59 23.08 -13.43
C ASN A 494 3.16 22.31 -12.23
N ARG A 495 2.41 22.30 -11.11
CA ARG A 495 2.91 21.78 -9.83
C ARG A 495 3.40 20.33 -9.90
N CYS A 496 2.84 19.51 -10.79
CA CYS A 496 3.30 18.13 -10.98
C CYS A 496 4.64 18.05 -11.72
N GLN A 497 4.83 18.86 -12.76
CA GLN A 497 6.12 18.95 -13.48
C GLN A 497 7.22 19.42 -12.53
N GLY A 498 6.96 20.52 -11.81
CA GLY A 498 7.87 21.10 -10.84
C GLY A 498 8.27 20.10 -9.75
N GLU A 499 7.30 19.48 -9.06
CA GLU A 499 7.62 18.49 -8.03
C GLU A 499 8.32 17.24 -8.59
N THR A 500 7.98 16.78 -9.82
CA THR A 500 8.66 15.63 -10.47
C THR A 500 10.14 15.94 -10.77
N LEU A 501 10.43 17.09 -11.39
CA LEU A 501 11.79 17.57 -11.62
C LEU A 501 12.57 17.70 -10.30
N CYS A 502 11.95 18.31 -9.29
CA CYS A 502 12.53 18.47 -7.96
C CYS A 502 12.87 17.12 -7.31
N CYS A 503 12.01 16.10 -7.45
CA CYS A 503 12.26 14.76 -6.91
C CYS A 503 13.47 14.08 -7.57
N LEU A 504 13.58 14.19 -8.89
CA LEU A 504 14.70 13.62 -9.65
C LEU A 504 16.03 14.33 -9.33
N LEU A 505 16.05 15.67 -9.32
CA LEU A 505 17.24 16.43 -8.93
C LEU A 505 17.62 16.19 -7.45
N HIS A 506 16.63 15.99 -6.57
CA HIS A 506 16.90 15.59 -5.19
C HIS A 506 17.55 14.20 -5.11
N CYS A 507 17.13 13.24 -5.94
CA CYS A 507 17.77 11.93 -6.06
C CYS A 507 19.27 12.08 -6.38
N VAL A 508 19.61 12.86 -7.42
CA VAL A 508 21.01 13.15 -7.81
C VAL A 508 21.78 13.84 -6.68
N SER A 509 21.16 14.83 -6.01
CA SER A 509 21.78 15.55 -4.88
C SER A 509 22.17 14.63 -3.71
N LYS A 510 21.50 13.48 -3.57
CA LYS A 510 21.71 12.51 -2.48
C LYS A 510 22.71 11.40 -2.82
N LEU A 511 23.27 11.40 -4.02
CA LEU A 511 24.42 10.56 -4.38
C LEU A 511 25.71 11.25 -3.85
N PRO A 512 26.40 10.68 -2.83
CA PRO A 512 27.60 11.29 -2.26
C PRO A 512 28.81 11.22 -3.22
N SER A 513 29.68 12.23 -3.16
CA SER A 513 31.04 12.18 -3.74
C SER A 513 31.15 11.76 -5.21
N LEU A 514 30.16 12.13 -6.05
CA LEU A 514 30.24 11.88 -7.49
C LEU A 514 31.35 12.69 -8.16
N LEU A 515 32.01 12.08 -9.15
CA LEU A 515 32.87 12.80 -10.09
C LEU A 515 32.00 13.76 -10.94
N PRO A 516 32.45 14.99 -11.23
CA PRO A 516 31.65 15.97 -11.98
C PRO A 516 31.13 15.45 -13.33
N GLN A 517 31.94 14.69 -14.06
CA GLN A 517 31.59 14.08 -15.34
C GLN A 517 30.44 13.06 -15.21
N MET A 518 30.41 12.27 -14.13
CA MET A 518 29.33 11.31 -13.89
C MET A 518 28.03 12.01 -13.50
N GLU A 519 28.11 13.07 -12.70
CA GLU A 519 26.94 13.89 -12.38
C GLU A 519 26.37 14.59 -13.63
N GLU A 520 27.23 15.09 -14.52
CA GLU A 520 26.84 15.66 -15.82
C GLU A 520 26.10 14.63 -16.69
N LEU A 521 26.60 13.40 -16.80
CA LEU A 521 25.94 12.32 -17.55
C LEU A 521 24.57 11.97 -16.96
N VAL A 522 24.44 11.89 -15.63
CA VAL A 522 23.14 11.67 -14.95
C VAL A 522 22.16 12.82 -15.23
N ILE A 523 22.60 14.07 -15.12
CA ILE A 523 21.77 15.26 -15.40
C ILE A 523 21.35 15.29 -16.87
N LEU A 524 22.26 15.01 -17.81
CA LEU A 524 21.99 14.92 -19.24
C LEU A 524 20.93 13.84 -19.55
N ARG A 525 21.06 12.66 -18.94
CA ARG A 525 20.08 11.55 -19.10
C ARG A 525 18.71 11.90 -18.53
N LEU A 526 18.67 12.55 -17.37
CA LEU A 526 17.47 13.04 -16.70
C LEU A 526 16.72 14.07 -17.56
N VAL A 527 17.41 15.08 -18.12
CA VAL A 527 16.77 16.09 -18.98
C VAL A 527 16.22 15.44 -20.25
N ARG A 528 17.00 14.55 -20.89
CA ARG A 528 16.53 13.78 -22.06
C ARG A 528 15.28 12.95 -21.75
N ALA A 529 15.23 12.29 -20.59
CA ALA A 529 14.04 11.54 -20.16
C ALA A 529 12.81 12.43 -19.97
N LEU A 530 12.97 13.58 -19.29
CA LEU A 530 11.87 14.52 -19.03
C LEU A 530 11.33 15.17 -20.31
N THR A 531 12.21 15.39 -21.31
CA THR A 531 11.86 15.96 -22.62
C THR A 531 11.53 14.92 -23.69
N GLN A 532 11.65 13.62 -23.36
CA GLN A 532 11.55 12.49 -24.29
C GLN A 532 12.44 12.62 -25.54
N LEU A 533 13.59 13.30 -25.42
CA LEU A 533 14.55 13.42 -26.51
C LEU A 533 15.40 12.15 -26.64
N PRO A 534 15.57 11.58 -27.86
CA PRO A 534 16.51 10.48 -28.07
C PRO A 534 17.96 10.92 -27.79
N THR A 535 18.83 9.95 -27.51
CA THR A 535 20.27 10.17 -27.29
C THR A 535 20.95 10.93 -28.44
N ASN A 536 20.46 10.76 -29.67
CA ASN A 536 20.97 11.38 -30.89
C ASN A 536 20.26 12.71 -31.27
N ALA A 537 19.42 13.26 -30.39
CA ALA A 537 18.68 14.51 -30.60
C ALA A 537 19.60 15.75 -30.77
N PRO A 538 19.10 16.87 -31.35
CA PRO A 538 19.80 18.15 -31.34
C PRO A 538 20.26 18.55 -29.92
N LYS A 539 21.37 19.29 -29.86
CA LYS A 539 21.99 19.72 -28.60
C LYS A 539 20.96 20.44 -27.71
N LEU A 540 20.86 20.01 -26.46
CA LEU A 540 20.22 20.79 -25.41
C LEU A 540 20.86 22.19 -25.32
N PRO A 541 20.14 23.22 -24.85
CA PRO A 541 20.69 24.55 -24.69
C PRO A 541 21.94 24.51 -23.79
N SER A 542 22.98 25.23 -24.20
CA SER A 542 24.37 25.03 -23.74
C SER A 542 24.59 25.28 -22.24
N ASN A 543 23.67 25.98 -21.57
CA ASN A 543 23.73 26.31 -20.15
C ASN A 543 22.77 25.50 -19.25
N VAL A 544 21.88 24.65 -19.79
CA VAL A 544 20.94 23.84 -18.98
C VAL A 544 21.67 22.99 -17.96
N ILE A 545 22.70 22.27 -18.40
CA ILE A 545 23.47 21.34 -17.56
C ILE A 545 24.13 22.10 -16.40
N SER A 546 24.80 23.22 -16.70
CA SER A 546 25.43 24.10 -15.69
C SER A 546 24.40 24.68 -14.70
N ARG A 547 23.23 25.11 -15.17
CA ARG A 547 22.13 25.54 -14.29
C ARG A 547 21.68 24.41 -13.38
N LEU A 548 21.46 23.19 -13.91
CA LEU A 548 20.99 22.06 -13.11
C LEU A 548 22.05 21.57 -12.10
N HIS A 549 23.35 21.62 -12.41
CA HIS A 549 24.41 21.41 -11.40
C HIS A 549 24.33 22.45 -10.27
N THR A 550 24.04 23.72 -10.60
CA THR A 550 23.82 24.77 -9.59
C THR A 550 22.65 24.40 -8.69
N VAL A 551 21.51 23.96 -9.26
CA VAL A 551 20.34 23.49 -8.51
C VAL A 551 20.66 22.29 -7.62
N VAL A 552 21.35 21.26 -8.14
CA VAL A 552 21.77 20.08 -7.38
C VAL A 552 22.68 20.47 -6.21
N SER A 553 23.60 21.41 -6.43
CA SER A 553 24.51 21.95 -5.40
C SER A 553 23.77 22.75 -4.33
N GLU A 554 22.81 23.60 -4.71
CA GLU A 554 21.94 24.31 -3.76
C GLU A 554 21.12 23.32 -2.90
N ILE A 555 20.56 22.26 -3.51
CA ILE A 555 19.80 21.22 -2.79
C ILE A 555 20.71 20.44 -1.82
N ARG A 556 21.99 20.21 -2.15
CA ARG A 556 22.95 19.59 -1.24
C ARG A 556 23.21 20.44 0.01
N VAL A 557 23.35 21.76 -0.16
CA VAL A 557 23.70 22.70 0.93
C VAL A 557 22.49 23.08 1.79
N GLN A 558 21.37 23.46 1.15
CA GLN A 558 20.18 24.04 1.82
C GLN A 558 19.05 23.01 2.02
N GLY A 559 19.18 21.79 1.49
CA GLY A 559 18.09 20.81 1.44
C GLY A 559 16.96 21.23 0.50
N MET A 560 15.82 20.54 0.56
CA MET A 560 14.65 20.88 -0.27
C MET A 560 14.04 22.25 0.07
N SER A 561 14.40 22.86 1.21
CA SER A 561 14.02 24.23 1.55
C SER A 561 14.52 25.27 0.54
N ALA A 562 15.57 24.94 -0.24
CA ALA A 562 16.03 25.73 -1.38
C ALA A 562 14.94 25.94 -2.44
N MET A 563 14.02 25.00 -2.62
CA MET A 563 13.17 24.99 -3.83
C MET A 563 11.95 25.90 -3.73
N GLY A 564 11.77 26.63 -2.62
CA GLY A 564 10.62 27.53 -2.40
C GLY A 564 9.25 26.84 -2.27
N VAL A 565 9.18 25.53 -2.52
CA VAL A 565 7.96 24.71 -2.40
C VAL A 565 7.60 24.58 -0.92
N ARG A 566 6.57 25.31 -0.48
CA ARG A 566 5.95 25.12 0.84
C ARG A 566 5.41 23.68 0.94
N ARG A 567 5.76 22.99 2.03
CA ARG A 567 5.26 21.66 2.41
C ARG A 567 3.73 21.64 2.52
#